data_AF-A0AAD2FLP8-F1
#
_entry.id   AF-A0AAD2FLP8-F1
#
_cell.length_a   1.000
_cell.length_b   1.000
_cell.length_c   1.000
_cell.angle_alpha   90.00
_cell.angle_beta   90.00
_cell.angle_gamma   90.00
#
_symmetry.space_group_name_H-M   'P 1'
#
loop_
_entity.id
_entity.type
_entity.pdbx_description
1 polymer ?
#
loop_
_entity_poly.entity_id
_entity_poly.type
_entity_poly.pdbx_seq_one_letter_code
_entity_poly.pdbx_strand_id
1 'polypeptide(L)'
;MCTRQQTIQLASTVPSKLETARSTVSSTMKKSSVYFSETVKVRYSLSLEDYSDEEYDACWYSSEEYQTIEKDLCRQFMKMEEGKILHDMKSCSRGLERYLTVNAFQKKESQRVARRSVLDEQTHQAELNQRDEEAIARLYNNVSSSCQMWAAVLGLRDQREAEKYIQDDDLETRFDDLETLTQAQESQESSIRQDYVAPQKIYDSSSTRAMTSPQQMAVTARSA
;
A
#
# COMPACT_ATOMS: atom_id res chain seq x y z
N MET A 1 35.48 -1.96 -39.96
CA MET A 1 34.22 -2.29 -39.26
C MET A 1 33.29 -1.10 -39.45
N CYS A 2 32.20 -1.29 -40.21
CA CYS A 2 31.35 -0.23 -40.75
C CYS A 2 30.05 -0.16 -39.94
N THR A 3 29.85 0.94 -39.19
CA THR A 3 28.64 1.16 -38.40
C THR A 3 27.59 1.86 -39.25
N ARG A 4 26.52 1.11 -39.52
CA ARG A 4 25.35 1.50 -40.31
C ARG A 4 24.46 2.42 -39.47
N GLN A 5 24.45 3.71 -39.77
CA GLN A 5 23.45 4.64 -39.20
C GLN A 5 22.10 4.36 -39.85
N GLN A 6 21.08 4.09 -39.03
CA GLN A 6 19.68 4.05 -39.45
C GLN A 6 19.03 5.40 -39.14
N THR A 7 18.66 6.11 -40.19
CA THR A 7 17.83 7.32 -40.12
C THR A 7 16.37 6.90 -40.02
N ILE A 8 15.73 7.13 -38.88
CA ILE A 8 14.30 6.94 -38.70
C ILE A 8 13.61 8.24 -39.15
N GLN A 9 12.88 8.18 -40.27
CA GLN A 9 11.99 9.25 -40.70
C GLN A 9 10.67 9.13 -39.93
N LEU A 10 10.43 10.05 -38.99
CA LEU A 10 9.13 10.22 -38.35
C LEU A 10 8.24 11.04 -39.29
N ALA A 11 7.38 10.35 -40.05
CA ALA A 11 6.31 10.97 -40.81
C ALA A 11 5.23 11.48 -39.82
N SER A 12 5.33 12.76 -39.46
CA SER A 12 4.28 13.52 -38.78
C SER A 12 3.17 13.85 -39.78
N THR A 13 2.31 12.88 -40.06
CA THR A 13 1.04 13.13 -40.74
C THR A 13 0.04 13.63 -39.70
N VAL A 14 -0.14 14.95 -39.64
CA VAL A 14 -1.17 15.60 -38.82
C VAL A 14 -2.51 15.49 -39.57
N PRO A 15 -3.50 14.73 -39.08
CA PRO A 15 -4.86 14.84 -39.60
C PRO A 15 -5.45 16.19 -39.22
N SER A 16 -5.41 17.12 -40.16
CA SER A 16 -6.08 18.41 -40.15
C SER A 16 -7.55 18.23 -40.55
N LYS A 17 -8.41 17.91 -39.57
CA LYS A 17 -9.85 18.24 -39.55
C LYS A 17 -10.49 17.65 -38.30
N LEU A 18 -10.28 18.31 -37.16
CA LEU A 18 -11.23 18.24 -36.06
C LEU A 18 -12.17 19.44 -36.24
N GLU A 19 -13.27 19.19 -36.93
CA GLU A 19 -14.47 20.02 -36.83
C GLU A 19 -14.83 20.08 -35.35
N THR A 20 -14.45 21.19 -34.73
CA THR A 20 -14.88 21.54 -33.39
C THR A 20 -16.36 21.87 -33.49
N ALA A 21 -17.19 20.84 -33.35
CA ALA A 21 -18.59 21.01 -33.00
C ALA A 21 -18.61 21.78 -31.69
N ARG A 22 -18.80 23.09 -31.80
CA ARG A 22 -18.98 24.03 -30.69
C ARG A 22 -20.31 23.64 -30.06
N SER A 23 -20.27 22.60 -29.22
CA SER A 23 -21.37 22.21 -28.36
C SER A 23 -21.57 23.37 -27.40
N THR A 24 -22.51 24.25 -27.74
CA THR A 24 -23.15 25.17 -26.81
C THR A 24 -23.92 24.34 -25.80
N VAL A 25 -23.19 23.66 -24.91
CA VAL A 25 -23.71 23.22 -23.62
C VAL A 25 -24.05 24.52 -22.89
N SER A 26 -25.31 24.90 -22.98
CA SER A 26 -25.96 25.83 -22.07
C SER A 26 -25.87 25.22 -20.67
N SER A 27 -24.70 25.35 -20.03
CA SER A 27 -24.53 25.00 -18.64
C SER A 27 -25.38 25.97 -17.86
N THR A 28 -26.60 25.56 -17.53
CA THR A 28 -27.39 26.21 -16.50
C THR A 28 -26.52 26.19 -15.26
N MET A 29 -25.93 27.33 -14.90
CA MET A 29 -25.10 27.47 -13.72
C MET A 29 -25.97 27.10 -12.52
N LYS A 30 -25.91 25.84 -12.10
CA LYS A 30 -26.53 25.38 -10.86
C LYS A 30 -25.85 26.19 -9.77
N LYS A 31 -26.58 27.15 -9.22
CA LYS A 31 -26.14 27.90 -8.05
C LYS A 31 -25.98 26.88 -6.94
N SER A 32 -24.74 26.48 -6.66
CA SER A 32 -24.40 25.68 -5.49
C SER A 32 -24.68 26.54 -4.28
N SER A 33 -25.79 26.26 -3.61
CA SER A 33 -26.11 26.89 -2.34
C SER A 33 -25.53 26.02 -1.24
N VAL A 34 -24.51 26.54 -0.55
CA VAL A 34 -23.97 25.93 0.66
C VAL A 34 -24.87 26.34 1.81
N TYR A 35 -25.43 25.36 2.51
CA TYR A 35 -26.16 25.58 3.75
C TYR A 35 -25.36 24.96 4.89
N PHE A 36 -25.27 25.67 6.00
CA PHE A 36 -24.67 25.16 7.21
C PHE A 36 -25.75 24.49 8.06
N SER A 37 -25.40 23.35 8.67
CA SER A 37 -26.27 22.72 9.66
C SER A 37 -26.38 23.65 10.87
N GLU A 38 -27.60 24.04 11.22
CA GLU A 38 -27.88 24.87 12.41
C GLU A 38 -27.58 24.10 13.71
N THR A 39 -27.68 22.77 13.67
CA THR A 39 -27.31 21.90 14.78
C THR A 39 -25.84 21.51 14.71
N VAL A 40 -25.08 21.85 15.75
CA VAL A 40 -23.69 21.41 15.94
C VAL A 40 -23.66 20.29 16.98
N LYS A 41 -23.07 19.14 16.64
CA LYS A 41 -22.78 18.07 17.61
C LYS A 41 -21.43 18.35 18.24
N VAL A 42 -21.42 18.76 19.50
CA VAL A 42 -20.19 18.94 20.28
C VAL A 42 -19.83 17.62 20.96
N ARG A 43 -18.59 17.17 20.79
CA ARG A 43 -18.00 16.10 21.60
C ARG A 43 -16.92 16.74 22.46
N TYR A 44 -16.98 16.52 23.76
CA TYR A 44 -15.89 16.93 24.65
C TYR A 44 -14.73 15.96 24.45
N SER A 45 -13.58 16.49 24.07
CA SER A 45 -12.29 15.81 24.16
C SER A 45 -11.63 16.22 25.48
N LEU A 46 -10.86 15.32 26.08
CA LEU A 46 -10.03 15.65 27.24
C LEU A 46 -9.10 16.81 26.87
N SER A 47 -9.04 17.85 27.71
CA SER A 47 -8.06 18.92 27.52
C SER A 47 -6.69 18.40 27.89
N LEU A 48 -5.62 18.90 27.26
CA LEU A 48 -4.25 18.55 27.63
C LEU A 48 -3.92 18.97 29.08
N GLU A 49 -4.61 19.98 29.60
CA GLU A 49 -4.49 20.47 30.98
C GLU A 49 -5.14 19.54 32.01
N ASP A 50 -6.03 18.64 31.57
CA ASP A 50 -6.72 17.69 32.45
C ASP A 50 -5.94 16.37 32.62
N TYR A 51 -4.82 16.19 31.90
CA TYR A 51 -3.98 15.00 32.02
C TYR A 51 -3.20 15.02 33.33
N SER A 52 -3.14 13.87 34.01
CA SER A 52 -2.13 13.71 35.06
C SER A 52 -0.73 13.66 34.45
N ASP A 53 0.30 13.95 35.24
CA ASP A 53 1.69 13.87 34.77
C ASP A 53 2.01 12.44 34.28
N GLU A 54 1.48 11.40 34.93
CA GLU A 54 1.64 10.00 34.51
C GLU A 54 0.95 9.70 33.18
N GLU A 55 -0.25 10.26 32.95
CA GLU A 55 -0.97 10.11 31.69
C GLU A 55 -0.25 10.84 30.56
N TYR A 56 0.31 12.01 30.84
CA TYR A 56 1.10 12.78 29.89
C TYR A 56 2.34 11.99 29.46
N ASP A 57 3.12 11.49 30.41
CA ASP A 57 4.32 10.70 30.14
C ASP A 57 4.00 9.37 29.45
N ALA A 58 2.85 8.76 29.73
CA ALA A 58 2.41 7.54 29.04
C ALA A 58 1.88 7.81 27.62
N CYS A 59 1.39 9.02 27.33
CA CYS A 59 0.84 9.38 26.02
C CYS A 59 1.89 9.83 25.01
N TRP A 60 3.01 10.36 25.48
CA TRP A 60 4.05 10.92 24.64
C TRP A 60 5.35 10.13 24.76
N TYR A 61 6.02 9.91 23.63
CA TYR A 61 7.33 9.29 23.65
C TYR A 61 8.33 10.18 24.37
N SER A 62 9.04 9.61 25.34
CA SER A 62 10.18 10.23 25.98
C SER A 62 11.30 10.51 24.96
N SER A 63 12.22 11.40 25.32
CA SER A 63 13.37 11.69 24.45
C SER A 63 14.23 10.44 24.19
N GLU A 64 14.30 9.49 25.13
CA GLU A 64 15.08 8.25 24.98
C GLU A 64 14.40 7.26 24.04
N GLU A 65 13.08 7.13 24.13
CA GLU A 65 12.29 6.33 23.19
C GLU A 65 12.39 6.90 21.77
N TYR A 66 12.30 8.22 21.62
CA TYR A 66 12.47 8.88 20.33
C TYR A 66 13.83 8.54 19.67
N GLN A 67 14.92 8.60 20.45
CA GLN A 67 16.24 8.22 19.95
C GLN A 67 16.32 6.74 19.54
N THR A 68 15.60 5.87 20.26
CA THR A 68 15.52 4.45 19.95
C THR A 68 14.77 4.22 18.64
N ILE A 69 13.60 4.86 18.48
CA ILE A 69 12.82 4.84 17.24
C ILE A 69 13.66 5.37 16.08
N GLU A 70 14.38 6.49 16.26
CA GLU A 70 15.23 7.07 15.21
C GLU A 70 16.35 6.11 14.79
N LYS A 71 17.03 5.47 15.75
CA LYS A 71 18.05 4.45 15.45
C LYS A 71 17.44 3.27 14.69
N ASP A 72 16.24 2.84 15.05
CA ASP A 72 15.53 1.74 14.38
C ASP A 72 15.16 2.09 12.94
N LEU A 73 14.63 3.29 12.73
CA LEU A 73 14.34 3.82 11.40
C LEU A 73 15.61 3.92 10.55
N CYS A 74 16.73 4.40 11.13
CA CYS A 74 18.01 4.47 10.45
C CYS A 74 18.51 3.07 10.05
N ARG A 75 18.38 2.07 10.93
CA ARG A 75 18.75 0.68 10.62
C ARG A 75 17.90 0.09 9.49
N GLN A 76 16.59 0.31 9.51
CA GLN A 76 15.68 -0.14 8.45
C GLN A 76 16.00 0.55 7.12
N PHE A 77 16.25 1.85 7.18
CA PHE A 77 16.65 2.66 6.04
C PHE A 77 17.93 2.13 5.37
N MET A 78 18.98 1.85 6.14
CA MET A 78 20.23 1.31 5.60
C MET A 78 20.02 -0.05 4.92
N LYS A 79 19.17 -0.92 5.48
CA LYS A 79 18.82 -2.20 4.83
C LYS A 79 18.10 -1.99 3.49
N MET A 80 17.22 -0.98 3.39
CA MET A 80 16.53 -0.66 2.14
C MET A 80 17.47 -0.09 1.07
N GLU A 81 18.41 0.78 1.44
CA GLU A 81 19.46 1.29 0.53
C GLU A 81 20.35 0.14 -0.01
N GLU A 82 20.64 -0.86 0.83
CA GLU A 82 21.35 -2.08 0.41
C GLU A 82 20.52 -3.00 -0.50
N GLY A 83 19.25 -2.67 -0.77
CA GLY A 83 18.34 -3.48 -1.60
C GLY A 83 17.83 -4.74 -0.91
N LYS A 84 17.98 -4.86 0.41
CA LYS A 84 17.44 -5.99 1.17
C LYS A 84 15.94 -5.81 1.36
N ILE A 85 15.17 -6.86 1.08
CA ILE A 85 13.73 -6.86 1.29
C ILE A 85 13.46 -7.04 2.80
N LEU A 86 12.73 -6.10 3.39
CA LEU A 86 12.24 -6.18 4.76
C LEU A 86 11.02 -7.11 4.78
N HIS A 87 11.24 -8.37 5.17
CA HIS A 87 10.16 -9.37 5.26
C HIS A 87 9.56 -9.50 6.67
N ASP A 88 10.12 -8.81 7.68
CA ASP A 88 9.62 -8.95 9.04
C ASP A 88 8.32 -8.16 9.21
N MET A 89 7.30 -8.77 9.82
CA MET A 89 6.06 -8.07 10.21
C MET A 89 6.31 -6.81 11.06
N LYS A 90 7.45 -6.75 11.75
CA LYS A 90 7.86 -5.62 12.59
C LYS A 90 8.54 -4.49 11.82
N SER A 91 8.99 -4.73 10.59
CA SER A 91 9.68 -3.73 9.77
C SER A 91 8.85 -3.40 8.54
N CYS A 92 8.37 -2.16 8.46
CA CYS A 92 7.59 -1.70 7.32
C CYS A 92 8.45 -0.77 6.47
N SER A 93 8.63 -1.10 5.19
CA SER A 93 9.31 -0.20 4.24
C SER A 93 8.46 1.01 3.86
N ARG A 94 7.14 0.93 4.12
CA ARG A 94 6.16 1.96 3.80
C ARG A 94 6.38 3.22 4.64
N GLY A 95 6.35 4.37 3.99
CA GLY A 95 6.61 5.68 4.61
C GLY A 95 8.10 6.03 4.71
N LEU A 96 8.99 5.04 4.57
CA LEU A 96 10.44 5.24 4.56
C LEU A 96 11.00 5.48 3.16
N GLU A 97 10.23 5.21 2.10
CA GLU A 97 10.70 5.32 0.72
C GLU A 97 11.12 6.76 0.39
N ARG A 98 10.51 7.77 1.04
CA ARG A 98 10.85 9.18 0.82
C ARG A 98 12.28 9.53 1.25
N TYR A 99 12.86 8.73 2.15
CA TYR A 99 14.20 8.96 2.68
C TYR A 99 15.27 8.32 1.80
N LEU A 100 14.90 7.39 0.90
CA LEU A 100 15.85 6.79 -0.04
C LEU A 100 16.52 7.89 -0.84
N THR A 101 17.84 7.81 -0.97
CA THR A 101 18.67 8.88 -1.56
C THR A 101 18.14 9.25 -2.95
N VAL A 102 17.81 8.23 -3.74
CA VAL A 102 17.24 8.37 -5.08
C VAL A 102 15.89 9.09 -5.06
N ASN A 103 14.98 8.70 -4.17
CA ASN A 103 13.64 9.28 -4.09
C ASN A 103 13.66 10.70 -3.53
N ALA A 104 14.50 10.96 -2.52
CA ALA A 104 14.71 12.28 -1.96
C ALA A 104 15.28 13.24 -3.01
N PHE A 105 16.26 12.77 -3.80
CA PHE A 105 16.80 13.51 -4.93
C PHE A 105 15.73 13.79 -5.99
N GLN A 106 15.01 12.76 -6.45
CA GLN A 106 13.96 12.89 -7.46
C GLN A 106 12.86 13.85 -7.02
N LYS A 107 12.44 13.79 -5.75
CA LYS A 107 11.47 14.74 -5.18
C LYS A 107 11.99 16.18 -5.24
N LYS A 108 13.22 16.42 -4.78
CA LYS A 108 13.83 17.76 -4.81
C LYS A 108 13.95 18.27 -6.24
N GLU A 109 14.35 17.41 -7.17
CA GLU A 109 14.50 17.75 -8.58
C GLU A 109 13.16 18.07 -9.25
N SER A 110 12.14 17.23 -9.08
CA SER A 110 10.79 17.50 -9.59
C SER A 110 10.24 18.82 -9.05
N GLN A 111 10.44 19.12 -7.76
CA GLN A 111 10.04 20.40 -7.17
C GLN A 111 10.82 21.58 -7.75
N ARG A 112 12.13 21.41 -7.98
CA ARG A 112 12.99 22.45 -8.58
C ARG A 112 12.54 22.76 -10.00
N VAL A 113 12.32 21.73 -10.82
CA VAL A 113 11.86 21.88 -12.20
C VAL A 113 10.49 22.55 -12.23
N ALA A 114 9.53 22.09 -11.42
CA ALA A 114 8.19 22.66 -11.40
C ALA A 114 8.21 24.16 -11.02
N ARG A 115 8.96 24.53 -9.96
CA ARG A 115 9.13 25.94 -9.57
C ARG A 115 9.76 26.76 -10.68
N ARG A 116 10.84 26.25 -11.28
CA ARG A 116 11.55 26.93 -12.35
C ARG A 116 10.64 27.17 -13.57
N SER A 117 9.90 26.16 -14.02
CA SER A 117 8.97 26.28 -15.14
C SER A 117 7.91 27.35 -14.92
N VAL A 118 7.39 27.46 -13.69
CA VAL A 118 6.41 28.51 -13.34
C VAL A 118 7.05 29.90 -13.37
N LEU A 119 8.24 30.06 -12.77
CA LEU A 119 8.93 31.36 -12.72
C LEU A 119 9.40 31.82 -14.11
N ASP A 120 9.90 30.90 -14.93
CA ASP A 120 10.34 31.18 -16.29
C ASP A 120 9.13 31.67 -17.13
N GLU A 121 7.97 31.02 -17.01
CA GLU A 121 6.73 31.46 -17.68
C GLU A 121 6.22 32.81 -17.15
N GLN A 122 6.24 33.02 -15.84
CA GLN A 122 5.83 34.30 -15.25
C GLN A 122 6.73 35.45 -15.74
N THR A 123 8.03 35.20 -15.87
CA THR A 123 8.99 36.16 -16.41
C THR A 123 8.69 36.46 -17.88
N HIS A 124 8.43 35.41 -18.68
CA HIS A 124 8.05 35.56 -20.08
C HIS A 124 6.76 36.37 -20.26
N GLN A 125 5.73 36.08 -19.47
CA GLN A 125 4.47 36.82 -19.47
C GLN A 125 4.66 38.30 -19.08
N ALA A 126 5.52 38.57 -18.09
CA ALA A 126 5.86 39.93 -17.68
C ALA A 126 6.56 40.72 -18.80
N GLU A 127 7.51 40.12 -19.51
CA GLU A 127 8.20 40.75 -20.67
C GLU A 127 7.22 41.12 -21.79
N LEU A 128 6.17 40.31 -21.99
CA LEU A 128 5.13 40.54 -22.99
C LEU A 128 3.97 41.42 -22.52
N ASN A 129 3.95 41.84 -21.24
CA ASN A 129 2.80 42.50 -20.60
C ASN A 129 1.48 41.73 -20.77
N GLN A 130 1.54 40.40 -20.70
CA GLN A 130 0.38 39.51 -20.78
C GLN A 130 0.22 38.73 -19.47
N ARG A 131 -0.99 38.25 -19.18
CA ARG A 131 -1.27 37.37 -18.04
C ARG A 131 -2.17 36.24 -18.51
N ASP A 132 -1.62 35.04 -18.58
CA ASP A 132 -2.31 33.80 -18.97
C ASP A 132 -2.09 32.77 -17.84
N GLU A 133 -3.07 32.65 -16.96
CA GLU A 133 -3.00 31.75 -15.81
C GLU A 133 -3.08 30.28 -16.25
N GLU A 134 -3.83 30.01 -17.33
CA GLU A 134 -3.95 28.69 -17.92
C GLU A 134 -2.63 28.20 -18.51
N ALA A 135 -1.79 29.08 -19.06
CA ALA A 135 -0.44 28.71 -19.53
C ALA A 135 0.45 28.23 -18.39
N ILE A 136 0.48 28.95 -17.27
CA ILE A 136 1.22 28.56 -16.06
C ILE A 136 0.70 27.22 -15.54
N ALA A 137 -0.62 27.05 -15.48
CA ALA A 137 -1.24 25.81 -15.02
C ALA A 137 -0.87 24.61 -15.92
N ARG A 138 -0.89 24.79 -17.25
CA ARG A 138 -0.46 23.75 -18.20
C ARG A 138 1.01 23.37 -17.99
N LEU A 139 1.90 24.33 -17.83
CA LEU A 139 3.32 24.07 -17.61
C LEU A 139 3.58 23.33 -16.30
N TYR A 140 2.97 23.76 -15.19
CA TYR A 140 3.07 23.06 -13.92
C TYR A 140 2.54 21.62 -14.04
N ASN A 141 1.37 21.45 -14.66
CA ASN A 141 0.77 20.14 -14.87
C ASN A 141 1.66 19.22 -15.70
N ASN A 142 2.30 19.73 -16.75
CA ASN A 142 3.23 18.95 -17.56
C ASN A 142 4.35 18.34 -16.71
N VAL A 143 4.90 19.11 -15.76
CA VAL A 143 5.95 18.63 -14.85
C VAL A 143 5.38 17.68 -13.78
N SER A 144 4.22 18.00 -13.19
CA SER A 144 3.66 17.24 -12.06
C SER A 144 2.87 15.99 -12.46
N SER A 145 2.46 15.85 -13.72
CA SER A 145 1.59 14.76 -14.21
C SER A 145 2.12 13.36 -13.90
N SER A 146 3.43 13.15 -14.09
CA SER A 146 4.09 11.89 -13.75
C SER A 146 4.00 11.57 -12.26
N CYS A 147 4.20 12.56 -11.39
CA CYS A 147 4.10 12.41 -9.94
C CYS A 147 2.67 12.07 -9.50
N GLN A 148 1.66 12.70 -10.12
CA GLN A 148 0.25 12.39 -9.87
C GLN A 148 -0.10 10.96 -10.27
N MET A 149 0.36 10.52 -11.43
CA MET A 149 0.18 9.14 -11.90
C MET A 149 0.83 8.14 -10.93
N TRP A 150 2.06 8.40 -10.51
CA TRP A 150 2.76 7.57 -9.52
C TRP A 150 2.01 7.51 -8.19
N ALA A 151 1.50 8.64 -7.70
CA ALA A 151 0.70 8.68 -6.48
C ALA A 151 -0.58 7.83 -6.60
N ALA A 152 -1.26 7.88 -7.75
CA ALA A 152 -2.44 7.06 -8.00
C ALA A 152 -2.11 5.56 -8.04
N VAL A 153 -1.04 5.17 -8.75
CA VAL A 153 -0.55 3.78 -8.78
C VAL A 153 -0.20 3.30 -7.38
N LEU A 154 0.46 4.14 -6.61
CA LEU A 154 0.89 3.82 -5.25
C LEU A 154 -0.32 3.66 -4.32
N GLY A 155 -1.32 4.55 -4.40
CA GLY A 155 -2.56 4.43 -3.62
C GLY A 155 -3.34 3.15 -3.96
N LEU A 156 -3.41 2.76 -5.24
CA LEU A 156 -4.03 1.49 -5.64
C LEU A 156 -3.27 0.25 -5.15
N ARG A 157 -1.96 0.37 -4.95
CA ARG A 157 -1.15 -0.70 -4.36
C ARG A 157 -1.47 -0.84 -2.87
N ASP A 158 -1.48 0.28 -2.15
CA ASP A 158 -1.78 0.33 -0.72
C ASP A 158 -3.19 -0.18 -0.42
N GLN A 159 -4.17 0.23 -1.23
CA GLN A 159 -5.54 -0.25 -1.11
C GLN A 159 -5.58 -1.79 -1.17
N ARG A 160 -4.91 -2.39 -2.16
CA ARG A 160 -4.85 -3.85 -2.32
C ARG A 160 -4.10 -4.54 -1.18
N GLU A 161 -3.07 -3.91 -0.63
CA GLU A 161 -2.36 -4.44 0.54
C GLU A 161 -3.28 -4.42 1.77
N ALA A 162 -3.98 -3.31 2.02
CA ALA A 162 -4.93 -3.18 3.13
C ALA A 162 -6.13 -4.15 3.01
N GLU A 163 -6.68 -4.34 1.80
CA GLU A 163 -7.76 -5.29 1.55
C GLU A 163 -7.36 -6.73 1.86
N LYS A 164 -6.09 -7.10 1.67
CA LYS A 164 -5.59 -8.44 2.04
C LYS A 164 -5.55 -8.63 3.56
N TYR A 165 -5.04 -7.64 4.29
CA TYR A 165 -5.00 -7.68 5.75
C TYR A 165 -6.39 -7.88 6.36
N ILE A 166 -7.41 -7.18 5.84
CA ILE A 166 -8.79 -7.31 6.32
C ILE A 166 -9.34 -8.74 6.05
N GLN A 167 -9.03 -9.32 4.89
CA GLN A 167 -9.50 -10.67 4.55
C GLN A 167 -8.82 -11.76 5.38
N ASP A 168 -7.55 -11.59 5.72
CA ASP A 168 -6.80 -12.57 6.50
C ASP A 168 -7.29 -12.60 7.97
N ASP A 169 -7.59 -11.45 8.58
CA ASP A 169 -8.14 -11.36 9.95
C ASP A 169 -9.52 -12.04 10.09
N ASP A 170 -10.36 -11.95 9.04
CA ASP A 170 -11.68 -12.60 9.00
C ASP A 170 -11.59 -14.14 8.89
N LEU A 171 -10.46 -14.68 8.41
CA LEU A 171 -10.24 -16.13 8.30
C LEU A 171 -9.67 -16.73 9.59
N GLU A 172 -8.83 -15.99 10.31
CA GLU A 172 -8.26 -16.44 11.58
C GLU A 172 -9.34 -16.52 12.68
N THR A 173 -10.18 -15.49 12.79
CA THR A 173 -11.33 -15.49 13.73
C THR A 173 -12.34 -16.60 13.45
N ARG A 174 -12.48 -17.03 12.20
CA ARG A 174 -13.39 -18.12 11.81
C ARG A 174 -12.85 -19.51 12.17
N PHE A 175 -11.53 -19.66 12.37
CA PHE A 175 -10.93 -20.95 12.70
C PHE A 175 -11.13 -21.31 14.18
N ASP A 176 -11.07 -20.32 15.07
CA ASP A 176 -11.31 -20.50 16.51
C ASP A 176 -12.76 -20.93 16.79
N ASP A 177 -13.73 -20.37 16.06
CA ASP A 177 -15.15 -20.75 16.18
C ASP A 177 -15.41 -22.19 15.68
N LEU A 178 -14.69 -22.65 14.65
CA LEU A 178 -14.81 -24.02 14.16
C LEU A 178 -14.18 -25.03 15.12
N GLU A 179 -13.02 -24.71 15.70
CA GLU A 179 -12.33 -25.60 16.64
C GLU A 179 -13.20 -25.85 17.89
N THR A 180 -13.87 -24.80 18.37
CA THR A 180 -14.81 -24.87 19.50
C THR A 180 -16.01 -25.77 19.20
N LEU A 181 -16.53 -25.75 17.97
CA LEU A 181 -17.64 -26.62 17.56
C LEU A 181 -17.23 -28.09 17.46
N THR A 182 -16.02 -28.39 16.96
CA THR A 182 -15.48 -29.75 16.93
C THR A 182 -15.27 -30.33 18.34
N GLN A 183 -14.73 -29.55 19.28
CA GLN A 183 -14.57 -30.00 20.67
C GLN A 183 -15.93 -30.27 21.35
N ALA A 184 -16.95 -29.47 21.02
CA ALA A 184 -18.33 -29.70 21.49
C ALA A 184 -18.95 -30.99 20.88
N GLN A 185 -18.73 -31.26 19.59
CA GLN A 185 -19.18 -32.50 18.95
C GLN A 185 -18.48 -33.74 19.51
N GLU A 186 -17.17 -33.70 19.70
CA GLU A 186 -16.41 -34.81 20.31
C GLU A 186 -16.86 -35.08 21.75
N SER A 187 -17.19 -34.02 22.50
CA SER A 187 -17.75 -34.16 23.84
C SER A 187 -19.12 -34.84 23.82
N GLN A 188 -20.01 -34.49 22.88
CA GLN A 188 -21.29 -35.18 22.69
C GLN A 188 -21.12 -36.65 22.26
N GLU A 189 -20.23 -36.93 21.30
CA GLU A 189 -20.00 -38.31 20.83
C GLU A 189 -19.35 -39.19 21.91
N SER A 190 -18.47 -38.62 22.74
CA SER A 190 -17.87 -39.35 23.87
C SER A 190 -18.92 -39.74 24.92
N SER A 191 -19.91 -38.88 25.17
CA SER A 191 -21.04 -39.18 26.05
C SER A 191 -21.93 -40.27 25.47
N ILE A 192 -22.16 -40.28 24.15
CA ILE A 192 -22.97 -41.32 23.48
C ILE A 192 -22.25 -42.68 23.46
N ARG A 193 -20.91 -42.69 23.39
CA ARG A 193 -20.12 -43.94 23.39
C ARG A 193 -20.04 -44.63 24.73
N GLN A 194 -20.24 -43.94 25.87
CA GLN A 194 -20.23 -44.58 27.18
C GLN A 194 -21.37 -45.59 27.38
N ASP A 195 -22.49 -45.43 26.67
CA ASP A 195 -23.64 -46.34 26.74
C ASP A 195 -23.55 -47.53 25.77
N TYR A 196 -22.55 -47.55 24.88
CA TYR A 196 -22.40 -48.62 23.90
C TYR A 196 -21.59 -49.77 24.47
N VAL A 197 -22.28 -50.76 25.06
CA VAL A 197 -21.69 -52.06 25.41
C VAL A 197 -21.30 -52.77 24.12
N ALA A 198 -20.00 -52.79 23.82
CA ALA A 198 -19.46 -53.44 22.65
C ALA A 198 -19.92 -54.92 22.57
N PRO A 199 -20.61 -55.34 21.50
CA PRO A 199 -20.87 -56.75 21.26
C PRO A 199 -19.53 -57.47 21.15
N GLN A 200 -19.33 -58.53 21.95
CA GLN A 200 -18.09 -59.30 21.95
C GLN A 200 -17.83 -59.85 20.55
N LYS A 201 -16.87 -59.23 19.84
CA LYS A 201 -16.37 -59.73 18.57
C LYS A 201 -15.45 -60.91 18.85
N ILE A 202 -15.88 -62.08 18.40
CA ILE A 202 -15.06 -63.27 18.24
C ILE A 202 -14.00 -62.93 17.20
N TYR A 203 -12.78 -62.64 17.64
CA TYR A 203 -11.64 -62.40 16.77
C TYR A 203 -11.04 -63.74 16.35
N ASP A 204 -11.12 -64.05 15.06
CA ASP A 204 -10.32 -65.11 14.45
C ASP A 204 -8.92 -64.55 14.15
N SER A 205 -7.93 -65.17 14.79
CA SER A 205 -6.53 -64.77 14.80
C SER A 205 -5.79 -65.37 13.61
N SER A 206 -5.86 -64.73 12.43
CA SER A 206 -4.98 -65.09 11.32
C SER A 206 -4.95 -64.05 10.21
N SER A 207 -4.07 -63.04 10.29
CA SER A 207 -3.40 -62.47 9.10
C SER A 207 -2.34 -61.44 9.47
N THR A 208 -1.11 -61.91 9.71
CA THR A 208 0.09 -61.07 9.70
C THR A 208 0.59 -60.97 8.25
N ARG A 209 0.50 -59.79 7.64
CA ARG A 209 1.22 -59.50 6.38
C ARG A 209 2.04 -58.23 6.55
N ALA A 210 3.34 -58.42 6.71
CA ALA A 210 4.35 -57.38 6.72
C ALA A 210 4.31 -56.61 5.40
N MET A 211 4.19 -55.28 5.48
CA MET A 211 4.40 -54.39 4.35
C MET A 211 5.76 -53.72 4.48
N THR A 212 6.54 -53.94 3.44
CA THR A 212 7.93 -53.56 3.25
C THR A 212 8.06 -52.07 3.01
N SER A 213 9.04 -51.46 3.68
CA SER A 213 9.44 -50.05 3.55
C SER A 213 10.07 -49.76 2.18
N PRO A 214 9.60 -48.76 1.41
CA PRO A 214 10.32 -48.28 0.26
C PRO A 214 11.48 -47.36 0.67
N GLN A 215 12.71 -47.77 0.35
CA GLN A 215 13.85 -46.87 0.21
C GLN A 215 13.53 -45.80 -0.83
N GLN A 216 13.75 -44.53 -0.52
CA GLN A 216 13.91 -43.51 -1.55
C GLN A 216 15.31 -42.91 -1.52
N MET A 217 15.80 -42.76 -2.74
CA MET A 217 17.19 -42.62 -3.12
C MET A 217 17.66 -41.17 -3.02
N ALA A 218 18.90 -41.02 -2.61
CA ALA A 218 19.70 -39.81 -2.80
C ALA A 218 19.83 -39.49 -4.30
N VAL A 219 19.46 -38.28 -4.68
CA VAL A 219 19.81 -37.71 -5.99
C VAL A 219 20.87 -36.64 -5.77
N THR A 220 22.01 -36.91 -6.39
CA THR A 220 23.20 -36.09 -6.53
C THR A 220 23.01 -34.98 -7.57
N ALA A 221 23.82 -33.92 -7.38
CA ALA A 221 24.36 -33.01 -8.37
C ALA A 221 23.44 -31.94 -8.99
N ARG A 222 23.88 -30.68 -8.92
CA ARG A 222 24.43 -30.02 -10.11
C ARG A 222 25.28 -28.79 -9.77
N SER A 223 26.38 -28.73 -10.48
CA SER A 223 27.41 -27.70 -10.54
C SER A 223 26.91 -26.37 -11.06
N ALA A 224 27.53 -25.29 -10.58
CA ALA A 224 27.93 -24.13 -11.39
C ALA A 224 29.18 -23.52 -10.73
#